data_AF-A0AAC9NGQ5-F1
#
_entry.id   AF-A0AAC9NGQ5-F1
#
_cell.length_a   1.000
_cell.length_b   1.000
_cell.length_c   1.000
_cell.angle_alpha   90.00
_cell.angle_beta   90.00
_cell.angle_gamma   90.00
#
_symmetry.space_group_name_H-M   'P 1'
#
loop_
_entity.id
_entity.type
_entity.pdbx_description
1 polymer ?
#
loop_
_entity_poly.entity_id
_entity_poly.type
_entity_poly.pdbx_seq_one_letter_code
_entity_poly.pdbx_strand_id
1 'polypeptide(L)'
;MKRSFSKVLRTLIVAAGLSLALASGMSLAERAPMAPLPSASGVDIPPSSIPANPNALANGTQAQSQPANPSIFIAPNSDPQNYVSIPDKQAGVLIQRAGQQWRVIRNGIITVYGGWLLAIAFFGIAGVYTLKGSVKLHEPLSGVMIKRFSGFDRLVHWVMAFSFLALAFTGLMILFGKYFAMPLMGGVAYGSFLMVCKNIHNFTGPLFTLSIVIFFLLFVGKNIPEKGDLQWMLTFGGMFSGKHVPAGFFNMGEKFWFWFGMTFLGLLISASGFVLDMIVPFMQIEYLRGTMQIANMIHSSAAILMTAMAMGHIYIGTIGMQGSIDGMKTGYVDATWAKEHHEIWYNKVDKKG
;
A
#
# COMPACT_ATOMS: atom_id res chain seq x y z
N MET A 1 -19.90 -15.37 34.44
CA MET A 1 -18.91 -16.01 33.54
C MET A 1 -18.33 -15.12 32.43
N LYS A 2 -19.04 -14.10 31.89
CA LYS A 2 -18.55 -13.30 30.72
C LYS A 2 -17.34 -12.36 30.97
N ARG A 3 -17.11 -11.89 32.21
CA ARG A 3 -15.98 -10.98 32.55
C ARG A 3 -14.60 -11.67 32.58
N SER A 4 -14.55 -12.97 32.87
CA SER A 4 -13.28 -13.72 32.95
C SER A 4 -12.69 -13.97 31.56
N PHE A 5 -13.55 -14.33 30.60
CA PHE A 5 -13.15 -14.61 29.23
C PHE A 5 -12.51 -13.39 28.53
N SER A 6 -13.02 -12.18 28.80
CA SER A 6 -12.46 -10.93 28.27
C SER A 6 -11.05 -10.65 28.80
N LYS A 7 -10.77 -10.96 30.08
CA LYS A 7 -9.43 -10.80 30.64
C LYS A 7 -8.45 -11.81 30.06
N VAL A 8 -8.85 -13.07 29.94
CA VAL A 8 -8.02 -14.14 29.34
C VAL A 8 -7.69 -13.82 27.88
N LEU A 9 -8.67 -13.35 27.10
CA LEU A 9 -8.45 -12.96 25.70
C LEU A 9 -7.51 -11.75 25.58
N ARG A 10 -7.62 -10.75 26.46
CA ARG A 10 -6.70 -9.61 26.51
C ARG A 10 -5.27 -10.05 26.81
N THR A 11 -5.10 -10.95 27.79
CA THR A 11 -3.79 -11.48 28.14
C THR A 11 -3.21 -12.32 27.00
N LEU A 12 -4.01 -13.13 26.30
CA LEU A 12 -3.56 -13.92 25.17
C LEU A 12 -3.15 -13.06 23.97
N ILE A 13 -3.86 -11.97 23.67
CA ILE A 13 -3.50 -11.07 22.56
C ILE A 13 -2.22 -10.30 22.87
N VAL A 14 -2.06 -9.81 24.11
CA VAL A 14 -0.83 -9.12 24.54
C VAL A 14 0.35 -10.09 24.60
N ALA A 15 0.15 -11.30 25.13
CA ALA A 15 1.18 -12.32 25.17
C ALA A 15 1.57 -12.79 23.76
N ALA A 16 0.59 -13.00 22.86
CA ALA A 16 0.84 -13.35 21.47
C ALA A 16 1.62 -12.24 20.75
N GLY A 17 1.25 -10.97 20.94
CA GLY A 17 1.97 -9.82 20.40
C GLY A 17 3.41 -9.70 20.93
N LEU A 18 3.64 -9.93 22.23
CA LEU A 18 4.98 -9.94 22.82
C LEU A 18 5.81 -11.12 22.33
N SER A 19 5.22 -12.31 22.24
CA SER A 19 5.91 -13.53 21.80
C SER A 19 6.25 -13.50 20.30
N LEU A 20 5.42 -12.88 19.45
CA LEU A 20 5.76 -12.64 18.04
C LEU A 20 6.89 -11.62 17.90
N ALA A 21 6.91 -10.57 18.73
CA ALA A 21 7.99 -9.59 18.77
C ALA A 21 9.32 -10.20 19.27
N LEU A 22 9.27 -11.11 20.24
CA LEU A 22 10.45 -11.81 20.76
C LEU A 22 10.97 -12.89 19.80
N ALA A 23 10.08 -13.67 19.17
CA ALA A 23 10.47 -14.69 18.19
C ALA A 23 11.04 -14.06 16.90
N SER A 24 10.51 -12.91 16.48
CA SER A 24 11.09 -12.14 15.36
C SER A 24 12.45 -11.51 15.72
N GLY A 25 12.63 -11.04 16.96
CA GLY A 25 13.90 -10.53 17.47
C GLY A 25 15.02 -11.57 17.51
N MET A 26 14.71 -12.82 17.90
CA MET A 26 15.71 -13.89 17.95
C MET A 26 16.14 -14.39 16.56
N SER A 27 15.27 -14.35 15.54
CA SER A 27 15.68 -14.69 14.15
C SER A 27 16.49 -13.58 13.46
N LEU A 28 16.45 -12.35 13.99
CA LEU A 28 17.22 -11.21 13.47
C LEU A 28 18.64 -11.13 14.04
N ALA A 29 18.91 -11.79 15.18
CA ALA A 29 20.21 -11.77 15.83
C ALA A 29 21.29 -12.58 15.09
N GLU A 30 20.89 -13.47 14.17
CA GLU A 30 21.81 -14.28 13.36
C GLU A 30 22.11 -13.67 11.97
N ARG A 31 21.75 -12.40 11.75
CA ARG A 31 22.15 -11.67 10.54
C ARG A 31 23.49 -10.99 10.79
N ALA A 32 24.52 -11.44 10.06
CA ALA A 32 25.80 -10.73 9.97
C ALA A 32 25.56 -9.22 9.77
N PRO A 33 26.39 -8.35 10.39
CA PRO A 33 26.23 -6.90 10.29
C PRO A 33 26.08 -6.50 8.82
N MET A 34 25.00 -5.79 8.50
CA MET A 34 24.81 -5.25 7.16
C MET A 34 26.01 -4.37 6.81
N ALA A 35 26.70 -4.72 5.72
CA ALA A 35 27.72 -3.83 5.16
C ALA A 35 27.11 -2.43 4.96
N PRO A 36 27.88 -1.34 5.16
CA PRO A 36 27.39 0.02 4.97
C PRO A 36 26.66 0.14 3.63
N LEU A 37 25.48 0.76 3.64
CA LEU A 37 24.73 1.03 2.42
C LEU A 37 25.66 1.76 1.45
N PRO A 38 25.85 1.26 0.21
CA PRO A 38 26.59 2.03 -0.78
C PRO A 38 25.93 3.39 -0.91
N SER A 39 26.75 4.44 -0.93
CA SER A 39 26.31 5.82 -1.15
C SER A 39 25.41 5.88 -2.38
N ALA A 40 24.38 6.72 -2.34
CA ALA A 40 23.50 6.96 -3.47
C ALA A 40 24.25 7.71 -4.60
N SER A 41 25.25 7.07 -5.21
CA SER A 41 25.55 7.33 -6.62
C SER A 41 24.30 6.91 -7.39
N GLY A 42 23.80 7.82 -8.22
CA GLY A 42 22.46 7.80 -8.78
C GLY A 42 22.01 6.47 -9.40
N VAL A 43 20.72 6.39 -9.68
CA VAL A 43 20.15 5.34 -10.52
C VAL A 43 20.95 5.33 -11.84
N ASP A 44 21.88 4.40 -11.97
CA ASP A 44 22.60 4.14 -13.22
C ASP A 44 21.58 3.53 -14.18
N ILE A 45 20.87 4.39 -14.91
CA ILE A 45 20.16 4.00 -16.11
C ILE A 45 21.26 3.81 -17.15
N PRO A 46 21.60 2.57 -17.56
CA PRO A 46 22.60 2.40 -18.61
C PRO A 46 22.12 3.15 -19.86
N PRO A 47 22.99 3.92 -20.54
CA PRO A 47 22.63 4.60 -21.77
C PRO A 47 22.10 3.60 -22.80
N SER A 48 21.04 3.97 -23.51
CA SER A 48 20.40 3.14 -24.55
C SER A 48 21.28 2.92 -25.80
N SER A 49 22.48 3.49 -25.84
CA SER A 49 23.40 3.39 -26.96
C SER A 49 24.33 2.16 -26.84
N ILE A 50 24.36 1.39 -27.92
CA ILE A 50 25.20 0.21 -28.10
C ILE A 50 26.68 0.65 -28.18
N PRO A 51 27.59 0.12 -27.34
CA PRO A 51 29.02 0.15 -27.65
C PRO A 51 29.24 -0.62 -28.96
N ALA A 52 29.89 0.00 -29.95
CA ALA A 52 30.20 -0.63 -31.22
C ALA A 52 30.78 -2.03 -31.01
N ASN A 53 30.39 -3.01 -31.84
CA ASN A 53 30.90 -4.38 -31.75
C ASN A 53 32.44 -4.34 -31.68
N PRO A 54 33.08 -4.76 -30.57
CA PRO A 54 34.54 -4.79 -30.49
C PRO A 54 35.12 -5.79 -31.49
N ASN A 55 34.31 -6.75 -31.96
CA ASN A 55 34.64 -7.71 -33.01
C ASN A 55 34.23 -7.22 -34.41
N ALA A 56 33.87 -5.95 -34.60
CA ALA A 56 33.97 -5.29 -35.90
C ALA A 56 35.45 -4.95 -36.17
N LEU A 57 36.33 -5.93 -35.97
CA LEU A 57 37.69 -5.90 -36.42
C LEU A 57 37.74 -6.56 -37.78
N ALA A 58 38.46 -5.88 -38.68
CA ALA A 58 38.78 -6.28 -40.02
C ALA A 58 39.06 -7.79 -40.14
N ASN A 59 38.67 -8.36 -41.29
CA ASN A 59 39.07 -9.68 -41.79
C ASN A 59 40.34 -10.24 -41.12
N GLY A 60 40.22 -11.32 -40.33
CA GLY A 60 41.39 -12.11 -39.93
C GLY A 60 41.36 -12.73 -38.54
N THR A 61 40.87 -13.98 -38.49
CA THR A 61 41.53 -15.15 -37.86
C THR A 61 42.00 -15.17 -36.40
N GLN A 62 41.77 -14.18 -35.53
CA GLN A 62 42.17 -14.30 -34.10
C GLN A 62 41.03 -14.24 -33.06
N ALA A 63 39.81 -13.83 -33.42
CA ALA A 63 38.73 -13.67 -32.44
C ALA A 63 37.95 -14.97 -32.11
N GLN A 64 38.25 -16.09 -32.77
CA GLN A 64 37.47 -17.35 -32.64
C GLN A 64 38.04 -18.36 -31.63
N SER A 65 39.16 -18.09 -30.95
CA SER A 65 39.87 -19.09 -30.11
C SER A 65 40.12 -18.71 -28.66
N GLN A 66 39.49 -17.66 -28.13
CA GLN A 66 39.59 -17.32 -26.71
C GLN A 66 38.39 -17.89 -25.93
N PRO A 67 38.55 -18.97 -25.14
CA PRO A 67 37.52 -19.36 -24.18
C PRO A 67 37.34 -18.20 -23.19
N ALA A 68 36.08 -17.79 -22.99
CA ALA A 68 35.60 -16.74 -22.08
C ALA A 68 36.71 -15.96 -21.36
N ASN A 69 37.08 -14.78 -21.89
CA ASN A 69 38.07 -13.89 -21.29
C ASN A 69 37.73 -13.69 -19.79
N PRO A 70 38.54 -14.19 -18.84
CA PRO A 70 38.23 -14.12 -17.42
C PRO A 70 38.20 -12.68 -16.90
N SER A 71 38.73 -11.71 -17.67
CA SER A 71 38.70 -10.28 -17.32
C SER A 71 37.29 -9.69 -17.18
N ILE A 72 36.27 -10.30 -17.81
CA ILE A 72 34.86 -9.90 -17.63
C ILE A 72 34.36 -10.10 -16.19
N PHE A 73 34.99 -11.00 -15.44
CA PHE A 73 34.71 -11.24 -14.02
C PHE A 73 35.65 -10.47 -13.08
N ILE A 74 36.72 -9.87 -13.61
CA ILE A 74 37.79 -9.25 -12.83
C ILE A 74 37.63 -7.73 -12.77
N ALA A 75 36.82 -7.09 -13.64
CA ALA A 75 36.52 -5.66 -13.56
C ALA A 75 35.70 -5.35 -12.28
N PRO A 76 36.33 -4.84 -11.21
CA PRO A 76 35.66 -4.56 -9.96
C PRO A 76 35.14 -3.14 -10.10
N ASN A 77 33.87 -2.92 -10.44
CA ASN A 77 33.44 -1.53 -10.60
C ASN A 77 32.27 -1.24 -11.54
N SER A 78 32.13 -1.99 -12.64
CA SER A 78 31.30 -1.52 -13.76
C SER A 78 30.15 -2.47 -14.09
N ASP A 79 29.08 -1.90 -14.64
CA ASP A 79 27.99 -2.63 -15.32
C ASP A 79 28.24 -2.56 -16.85
N PRO A 80 29.38 -3.05 -17.40
CA PRO A 80 29.67 -2.89 -18.81
C PRO A 80 28.64 -3.66 -19.63
N GLN A 81 28.00 -2.95 -20.55
CA GLN A 81 27.09 -3.58 -21.49
C GLN A 81 27.90 -4.28 -22.58
N ASN A 82 27.90 -5.62 -22.51
CA ASN A 82 28.53 -6.45 -23.53
C ASN A 82 27.60 -6.60 -24.73
N TYR A 83 28.20 -6.91 -25.88
CA TYR A 83 27.43 -7.20 -27.07
C TYR A 83 26.63 -8.50 -26.91
N VAL A 84 25.36 -8.46 -27.30
CA VAL A 84 24.50 -9.65 -27.45
C VAL A 84 23.74 -9.60 -28.77
N SER A 85 23.70 -10.75 -29.45
CA SER A 85 23.01 -10.92 -30.74
C SER A 85 21.49 -11.04 -30.60
N ILE A 86 20.99 -11.38 -29.41
CA ILE A 86 19.56 -11.55 -29.14
C ILE A 86 18.83 -10.20 -29.00
N PRO A 87 17.49 -10.17 -29.14
CA PRO A 87 16.70 -8.94 -28.97
C PRO A 87 16.83 -8.29 -27.58
N ASP A 88 16.95 -9.09 -26.52
CA ASP A 88 17.17 -8.59 -25.16
C ASP A 88 18.60 -8.06 -24.99
N LYS A 89 18.78 -6.75 -25.22
CA LYS A 89 20.07 -6.07 -25.07
C LYS A 89 20.53 -5.96 -23.62
N GLN A 90 19.65 -6.16 -22.64
CA GLN A 90 20.00 -6.11 -21.22
C GLN A 90 20.67 -7.40 -20.74
N ALA A 91 20.61 -8.47 -21.54
CA ALA A 91 21.36 -9.71 -21.33
C ALA A 91 22.88 -9.51 -21.50
N GLY A 92 23.30 -8.43 -22.16
CA GLY A 92 24.71 -8.05 -22.28
C GLY A 92 25.33 -7.57 -20.97
N VAL A 93 24.54 -7.24 -19.96
CA VAL A 93 25.03 -6.76 -18.67
C VAL A 93 25.06 -7.92 -17.67
N LEU A 94 26.24 -8.50 -17.45
CA LEU A 94 26.42 -9.70 -16.64
C LEU A 94 26.36 -9.43 -15.13
N ILE A 95 26.95 -8.32 -14.67
CA ILE A 95 26.92 -7.88 -13.27
C ILE A 95 25.88 -6.77 -13.13
N GLN A 96 24.93 -6.91 -12.21
CA GLN A 96 23.79 -6.00 -12.04
C GLN A 96 23.86 -5.25 -10.70
N ARG A 97 24.61 -4.14 -10.63
CA ARG A 97 24.68 -3.34 -9.38
C ARG A 97 23.34 -2.75 -9.01
N ALA A 98 22.66 -2.12 -9.97
CA ALA A 98 21.33 -1.56 -9.77
C ALA A 98 20.33 -2.62 -9.28
N GLY A 99 20.43 -3.85 -9.80
CA GLY A 99 19.64 -4.99 -9.32
C GLY A 99 19.94 -5.38 -7.86
N GLN A 100 21.21 -5.36 -7.45
CA GLN A 100 21.56 -5.59 -6.04
C GLN A 100 21.09 -4.46 -5.14
N GLN A 101 21.23 -3.19 -5.56
CA GLN A 101 20.71 -2.04 -4.82
C GLN A 101 19.20 -2.12 -4.65
N TRP A 102 18.46 -2.36 -5.74
CA TRP A 102 17.01 -2.60 -5.69
C TRP A 102 16.65 -3.73 -4.72
N ARG A 103 17.37 -4.85 -4.77
CA ARG A 103 17.13 -5.99 -3.86
C ARG A 103 17.34 -5.61 -2.41
N VAL A 104 18.39 -4.85 -2.09
CA VAL A 104 18.69 -4.38 -0.73
C VAL A 104 17.63 -3.39 -0.26
N ILE A 105 17.22 -2.44 -1.10
CA ILE A 105 16.16 -1.47 -0.77
C ILE A 105 14.83 -2.20 -0.57
N ARG A 106 14.42 -3.05 -1.51
CA ARG A 106 13.15 -3.79 -1.45
C ARG A 106 13.09 -4.72 -0.25
N ASN A 107 14.06 -5.62 -0.10
CA ASN A 107 14.02 -6.65 0.95
C ASN A 107 14.50 -6.15 2.31
N GLY A 108 15.31 -5.09 2.34
CA GLY A 108 15.74 -4.41 3.54
C GLY A 108 14.75 -3.32 3.91
N ILE A 109 14.89 -2.14 3.32
CA ILE A 109 14.15 -0.94 3.71
C ILE A 109 12.63 -1.15 3.58
N ILE A 110 12.12 -1.42 2.38
CA ILE A 110 10.68 -1.46 2.12
C ILE A 110 10.01 -2.59 2.91
N THR A 111 10.57 -3.81 2.83
CA THR A 111 9.99 -4.97 3.52
C THR A 111 10.07 -4.82 5.03
N VAL A 112 11.23 -4.48 5.61
CA VAL A 112 11.39 -4.46 7.07
C VAL A 112 10.61 -3.31 7.70
N TYR A 113 10.83 -2.07 7.25
CA TYR A 113 10.12 -0.92 7.82
C TYR A 113 8.64 -0.94 7.45
N GLY A 114 8.30 -1.42 6.25
CA GLY A 114 6.91 -1.61 5.85
C GLY A 114 6.18 -2.65 6.70
N GLY A 115 6.84 -3.76 7.03
CA GLY A 115 6.32 -4.76 7.96
C GLY A 115 6.05 -4.18 9.34
N TRP A 116 7.01 -3.41 9.88
CA TRP A 116 6.83 -2.70 11.15
C TRP A 116 5.70 -1.68 11.10
N LEU A 117 5.58 -0.91 10.02
CA LEU A 117 4.49 0.06 9.86
C LEU A 117 3.12 -0.63 9.90
N LEU A 118 2.95 -1.73 9.17
CA LEU A 118 1.71 -2.51 9.16
C LEU A 118 1.42 -3.12 10.54
N ALA A 119 2.44 -3.66 11.21
CA ALA A 119 2.30 -4.20 12.56
C ALA A 119 1.89 -3.11 13.55
N ILE A 120 2.54 -1.94 13.53
CA ILE A 120 2.21 -0.79 14.39
C ILE A 120 0.79 -0.31 14.10
N ALA A 121 0.38 -0.19 12.84
CA ALA A 121 -0.99 0.20 12.48
C ALA A 121 -2.01 -0.80 13.04
N PHE A 122 -1.81 -2.10 12.81
CA PHE A 122 -2.70 -3.15 13.27
C PHE A 122 -2.79 -3.23 14.80
N PHE A 123 -1.65 -3.37 15.48
CA PHE A 123 -1.60 -3.48 16.95
C PHE A 123 -1.96 -2.17 17.64
N GLY A 124 -1.68 -1.01 17.02
CA GLY A 124 -2.10 0.29 17.51
C GLY A 124 -3.63 0.41 17.52
N ILE A 125 -4.29 0.05 16.41
CA ILE A 125 -5.76 0.02 16.31
C ILE A 125 -6.35 -0.99 17.31
N ALA A 126 -5.79 -2.20 17.37
CA ALA A 126 -6.24 -3.22 18.32
C ALA A 126 -6.08 -2.75 19.78
N GLY A 127 -4.98 -2.08 20.10
CA GLY A 127 -4.73 -1.47 21.41
C GLY A 127 -5.74 -0.40 21.74
N VAL A 128 -6.00 0.55 20.83
CA VAL A 128 -7.02 1.59 21.01
C VAL A 128 -8.39 0.96 21.24
N TYR A 129 -8.79 0.00 20.42
CA TYR A 129 -10.09 -0.65 20.55
C TYR A 129 -10.24 -1.42 21.87
N THR A 130 -9.21 -2.15 22.29
CA THR A 130 -9.27 -2.95 23.53
C THR A 130 -9.24 -2.09 24.81
N LEU A 131 -8.55 -0.93 24.75
CA LEU A 131 -8.41 -0.01 25.88
C LEU A 131 -9.55 1.00 25.98
N LYS A 132 -9.92 1.65 24.87
CA LYS A 132 -10.94 2.71 24.82
C LYS A 132 -12.29 2.25 24.30
N GLY A 133 -12.34 1.18 23.50
CA GLY A 133 -13.56 0.76 22.82
C GLY A 133 -13.90 1.62 21.61
N SER A 134 -15.14 1.48 21.13
CA SER A 134 -15.71 2.31 20.08
C SER A 134 -16.01 3.72 20.57
N VAL A 135 -15.78 4.74 19.74
CA VAL A 135 -16.26 6.11 19.96
C VAL A 135 -17.79 6.07 19.93
N LYS A 136 -18.41 6.41 21.06
CA LYS A 136 -19.86 6.47 21.22
C LYS A 136 -20.35 7.90 21.06
N LEU A 137 -21.61 8.03 20.66
CA LEU A 137 -22.31 9.30 20.65
C LEU A 137 -22.52 9.79 22.08
N HIS A 138 -22.53 11.11 22.24
CA HIS A 138 -22.81 11.77 23.52
C HIS A 138 -24.31 11.74 23.83
N GLU A 139 -25.15 11.82 22.81
CA GLU A 139 -26.60 11.72 22.90
C GLU A 139 -27.10 10.36 22.39
N PRO A 140 -28.24 9.85 22.89
CA PRO A 140 -28.84 8.63 22.35
C PRO A 140 -29.27 8.83 20.89
N LEU A 141 -29.32 7.71 20.15
CA LEU A 141 -29.84 7.72 18.78
C LEU A 141 -31.30 8.21 18.78
N SER A 142 -31.59 9.14 17.88
CA SER A 142 -32.91 9.75 17.73
C SER A 142 -33.92 8.83 17.04
N GLY A 143 -33.44 7.86 16.25
CA GLY A 143 -34.25 7.03 15.36
C GLY A 143 -34.64 7.74 14.05
N VAL A 144 -34.35 9.04 13.92
CA VAL A 144 -34.60 9.81 12.71
C VAL A 144 -33.43 9.59 11.74
N MET A 145 -33.72 8.99 10.59
CA MET A 145 -32.71 8.60 9.61
C MET A 145 -32.57 9.64 8.49
N ILE A 146 -31.34 10.10 8.25
CA ILE A 146 -31.00 11.06 7.21
C ILE A 146 -30.23 10.36 6.11
N LYS A 147 -30.66 10.53 4.86
CA LYS A 147 -29.96 9.98 3.70
C LYS A 147 -28.63 10.69 3.50
N ARG A 148 -27.52 9.95 3.65
CA ARG A 148 -26.15 10.45 3.46
C ARG A 148 -25.59 10.06 2.10
N PHE A 149 -25.83 8.82 1.65
CA PHE A 149 -25.25 8.29 0.41
C PHE A 149 -26.30 7.63 -0.49
N SER A 150 -26.18 7.83 -1.79
CA SER A 150 -27.04 7.19 -2.79
C SER A 150 -26.74 5.68 -2.91
N GLY A 151 -27.61 4.91 -3.60
CA GLY A 151 -27.33 3.50 -3.87
C GLY A 151 -26.10 3.32 -4.76
N PHE A 152 -25.93 4.19 -5.76
CA PHE A 152 -24.79 4.19 -6.66
C PHE A 152 -23.48 4.55 -5.94
N ASP A 153 -23.53 5.55 -5.05
CA ASP A 153 -22.39 5.94 -4.20
C ASP A 153 -21.83 4.74 -3.43
N ARG A 154 -22.74 3.96 -2.81
CA ARG A 154 -22.37 2.77 -2.02
C ARG A 154 -21.86 1.64 -2.91
N LEU A 155 -22.47 1.44 -4.08
CA LEU A 155 -22.00 0.43 -5.02
C LEU A 155 -20.55 0.70 -5.43
N VAL A 156 -20.24 1.92 -5.85
CA VAL A 156 -18.86 2.31 -6.25
C VAL A 156 -17.91 2.15 -5.06
N HIS A 157 -18.32 2.57 -3.86
CA HIS A 157 -17.53 2.36 -2.64
C HIS A 157 -17.23 0.87 -2.40
N TRP A 158 -18.23 -0.01 -2.43
CA TRP A 158 -18.05 -1.43 -2.12
C TRP A 158 -17.23 -2.16 -3.18
N VAL A 159 -17.41 -1.82 -4.46
CA VAL A 159 -16.55 -2.34 -5.54
C VAL A 159 -15.09 -1.93 -5.30
N MET A 160 -14.85 -0.66 -4.96
CA MET A 160 -13.51 -0.17 -4.61
C MET A 160 -12.94 -0.85 -3.36
N ALA A 161 -13.76 -1.02 -2.31
CA ALA A 161 -13.33 -1.61 -1.05
C ALA A 161 -12.98 -3.10 -1.22
N PHE A 162 -13.81 -3.88 -1.91
CA PHE A 162 -13.53 -5.31 -2.12
C PHE A 162 -12.37 -5.54 -3.07
N SER A 163 -12.24 -4.73 -4.12
CA SER A 163 -11.06 -4.79 -5.00
C SER A 163 -9.78 -4.41 -4.25
N PHE A 164 -9.81 -3.37 -3.41
CA PHE A 164 -8.69 -3.02 -2.54
C PHE A 164 -8.33 -4.15 -1.56
N LEU A 165 -9.30 -4.77 -0.89
CA LEU A 165 -9.03 -5.86 0.06
C LEU A 165 -8.38 -7.07 -0.63
N ALA A 166 -8.85 -7.43 -1.83
CA ALA A 166 -8.24 -8.48 -2.64
C ALA A 166 -6.80 -8.11 -3.04
N LEU A 167 -6.57 -6.87 -3.48
CA LEU A 167 -5.24 -6.37 -3.87
C LEU A 167 -4.29 -6.30 -2.68
N ALA A 168 -4.73 -5.78 -1.53
CA ALA A 168 -3.94 -5.69 -0.32
C ALA A 168 -3.54 -7.08 0.18
N PHE A 169 -4.49 -8.02 0.25
CA PHE A 169 -4.20 -9.39 0.64
C PHE A 169 -3.19 -10.05 -0.29
N THR A 170 -3.45 -10.03 -1.60
CA THR A 170 -2.56 -10.67 -2.60
C THR A 170 -1.19 -9.99 -2.67
N GLY A 171 -1.14 -8.65 -2.59
CA GLY A 171 0.11 -7.88 -2.55
C GLY A 171 0.95 -8.18 -1.32
N LEU A 172 0.33 -8.35 -0.15
CA LEU A 172 1.01 -8.80 1.07
C LEU A 172 1.55 -10.24 0.91
N MET A 173 0.83 -11.14 0.26
CA MET A 173 1.33 -12.49 -0.03
C MET A 173 2.51 -12.48 -1.02
N ILE A 174 2.52 -11.57 -1.99
CA ILE A 174 3.61 -11.38 -2.95
C ILE A 174 4.85 -10.77 -2.28
N LEU A 175 4.67 -9.79 -1.41
CA LEU A 175 5.79 -9.10 -0.77
C LEU A 175 6.36 -9.87 0.43
N PHE A 176 5.48 -10.38 1.30
CA PHE A 176 5.84 -10.96 2.59
C PHE A 176 5.63 -12.46 2.69
N GLY A 177 4.82 -13.08 1.82
CA GLY A 177 4.37 -14.46 1.98
C GLY A 177 5.50 -15.49 2.11
N LYS A 178 6.65 -15.25 1.49
CA LYS A 178 7.82 -16.14 1.63
C LYS A 178 8.36 -16.25 3.07
N TYR A 179 8.11 -15.25 3.92
CA TYR A 179 8.64 -15.23 5.30
C TYR A 179 7.73 -15.92 6.31
N PHE A 180 6.44 -16.11 6.00
CA PHE A 180 5.48 -16.72 6.92
C PHE A 180 4.57 -17.76 6.26
N ALA A 181 4.02 -17.49 5.09
CA ALA A 181 3.13 -18.43 4.40
C ALA A 181 3.91 -19.62 3.81
N MET A 182 5.08 -19.39 3.22
CA MET A 182 5.90 -20.48 2.66
C MET A 182 6.37 -21.48 3.74
N PRO A 183 6.90 -21.05 4.90
CA PRO A 183 7.22 -21.98 6.00
C PRO A 183 6.02 -22.79 6.51
N LEU A 184 4.81 -22.22 6.49
CA LEU A 184 3.59 -22.90 6.98
C LEU A 184 3.00 -23.89 5.98
N MET A 185 3.07 -23.60 4.68
CA MET A 185 2.42 -24.38 3.62
C MET A 185 3.38 -25.32 2.88
N GLY A 186 4.69 -25.06 2.94
CA GLY A 186 5.68 -25.69 2.06
C GLY A 186 5.77 -25.02 0.68
N GLY A 187 6.92 -25.19 0.01
CA GLY A 187 7.25 -24.46 -1.23
C GLY A 187 6.30 -24.72 -2.40
N VAL A 188 5.88 -25.97 -2.61
CA VAL A 188 4.97 -26.34 -3.71
C VAL A 188 3.59 -25.70 -3.53
N ALA A 189 2.99 -25.87 -2.35
CA ALA A 189 1.66 -25.31 -2.06
C ALA A 189 1.68 -23.77 -2.09
N TYR A 190 2.72 -23.14 -1.52
CA TYR A 190 2.88 -21.70 -1.60
C TYR A 190 3.06 -21.20 -3.03
N GLY A 191 3.80 -21.92 -3.88
CA GLY A 191 3.96 -21.59 -5.30
C GLY A 191 2.62 -21.55 -6.06
N SER A 192 1.80 -22.59 -5.91
CA SER A 192 0.45 -22.64 -6.51
C SER A 192 -0.46 -21.54 -5.95
N PHE A 193 -0.46 -21.34 -4.63
CA PHE A 193 -1.22 -20.28 -3.97
C PHE A 193 -0.80 -18.89 -4.47
N LEU A 194 0.51 -18.63 -4.59
CA LEU A 194 1.03 -17.35 -5.04
C LEU A 194 0.69 -17.09 -6.51
N MET A 195 0.60 -18.12 -7.35
CA MET A 195 0.12 -17.99 -8.73
C MET A 195 -1.33 -17.48 -8.77
N VAL A 196 -2.21 -18.04 -7.93
CA VAL A 196 -3.60 -17.56 -7.79
C VAL A 196 -3.61 -16.12 -7.29
N CYS A 197 -2.84 -15.80 -6.24
CA CYS A 197 -2.73 -14.44 -5.73
C CYS A 197 -2.29 -13.45 -6.81
N LYS A 198 -1.25 -13.79 -7.59
CA LYS A 198 -0.74 -12.93 -8.66
C LYS A 198 -1.81 -12.67 -9.72
N ASN A 199 -2.53 -13.70 -10.15
CA ASN A 199 -3.59 -13.52 -11.15
C ASN A 199 -4.72 -12.64 -10.62
N ILE A 200 -5.19 -12.89 -9.39
CA ILE A 200 -6.19 -12.02 -8.74
C ILE A 200 -5.66 -10.58 -8.67
N HIS A 201 -4.40 -10.38 -8.28
CA HIS A 201 -3.80 -9.05 -8.17
C HIS A 201 -3.82 -8.30 -9.50
N ASN A 202 -3.30 -8.93 -10.57
CA ASN A 202 -3.16 -8.32 -11.88
C ASN A 202 -4.52 -8.00 -12.52
N PHE A 203 -5.51 -8.89 -12.40
CA PHE A 203 -6.85 -8.63 -12.97
C PHE A 203 -7.70 -7.67 -12.13
N THR A 204 -7.51 -7.64 -10.81
CA THR A 204 -8.25 -6.73 -9.92
C THR A 204 -7.70 -5.30 -9.96
N GLY A 205 -6.42 -5.13 -10.28
CA GLY A 205 -5.75 -3.82 -10.36
C GLY A 205 -6.49 -2.82 -11.27
N PRO A 206 -6.76 -3.14 -12.55
CA PRO A 206 -7.53 -2.26 -13.44
C PRO A 206 -8.93 -1.91 -12.92
N LEU A 207 -9.63 -2.87 -12.30
CA LEU A 207 -10.96 -2.64 -11.70
C LEU A 207 -10.87 -1.64 -10.54
N PHE A 208 -9.87 -1.77 -9.67
CA PHE A 208 -9.62 -0.82 -8.58
C PHE A 208 -9.30 0.58 -9.12
N THR A 209 -8.45 0.68 -10.14
CA THR A 209 -8.12 1.95 -10.80
C THR A 209 -9.37 2.65 -11.34
N LEU A 210 -10.22 1.92 -12.07
CA LEU A 210 -11.49 2.46 -12.58
C LEU A 210 -12.40 2.93 -11.45
N SER A 211 -12.47 2.16 -10.37
CA SER A 211 -13.29 2.49 -9.20
C SER A 211 -12.81 3.78 -8.52
N ILE A 212 -11.50 4.01 -8.40
CA ILE A 212 -10.93 5.28 -7.90
C ILE A 212 -11.38 6.45 -8.77
N VAL A 213 -11.26 6.33 -10.10
CA VAL A 213 -11.62 7.43 -11.03
C VAL A 213 -13.11 7.78 -10.89
N ILE A 214 -13.99 6.78 -10.89
CA ILE A 214 -15.43 7.00 -10.74
C ILE A 214 -15.72 7.62 -9.36
N PHE A 215 -15.15 7.08 -8.29
CA PHE A 215 -15.37 7.58 -6.93
C PHE A 215 -14.87 9.02 -6.76
N PHE A 216 -13.71 9.35 -7.35
CA PHE A 216 -13.17 10.70 -7.36
C PHE A 216 -14.15 11.68 -8.00
N LEU A 217 -14.66 11.37 -9.20
CA LEU A 217 -15.62 12.24 -9.89
C LEU A 217 -16.92 12.45 -9.10
N LEU A 218 -17.39 11.43 -8.39
CA LEU A 218 -18.59 11.53 -7.55
C LEU A 218 -18.41 12.40 -6.30
N PHE A 219 -17.20 12.41 -5.72
CA PHE A 219 -16.98 12.95 -4.38
C PHE A 219 -16.00 14.11 -4.28
N VAL A 220 -15.28 14.47 -5.35
CA VAL A 220 -14.31 15.58 -5.34
C VAL A 220 -14.95 16.90 -4.88
N GLY A 221 -16.15 17.21 -5.37
CA GLY A 221 -16.86 18.44 -4.99
C GLY A 221 -17.21 18.52 -3.50
N LYS A 222 -17.39 17.36 -2.82
CA LYS A 222 -17.67 17.28 -1.37
C LYS A 222 -16.41 17.21 -0.52
N ASN A 223 -15.24 17.02 -1.13
CA ASN A 223 -13.94 16.85 -0.46
C ASN A 223 -13.02 18.07 -0.62
N ILE A 224 -13.52 19.18 -1.15
CA ILE A 224 -12.77 20.44 -1.19
C ILE A 224 -12.54 20.91 0.27
N PRO A 225 -11.31 21.32 0.63
CA PRO A 225 -11.04 21.91 1.93
C PRO A 225 -11.91 23.15 2.18
N GLU A 226 -12.53 23.21 3.36
CA GLU A 226 -13.44 24.26 3.79
C GLU A 226 -12.88 25.00 5.02
N LYS A 227 -13.43 26.19 5.31
CA LYS A 227 -13.12 26.91 6.55
C LYS A 227 -13.51 26.05 7.75
N GLY A 228 -12.55 25.75 8.63
CA GLY A 228 -12.72 24.86 9.80
C GLY A 228 -11.94 23.55 9.72
N ASP A 229 -11.57 23.11 8.52
CA ASP A 229 -10.79 21.86 8.35
C ASP A 229 -9.42 21.92 9.01
N LEU A 230 -8.75 23.08 8.96
CA LEU A 230 -7.47 23.27 9.64
C LEU A 230 -7.62 23.15 11.16
N GLN A 231 -8.69 23.72 11.73
CA GLN A 231 -8.98 23.58 13.15
C GLN A 231 -9.29 22.12 13.50
N TRP A 232 -10.05 21.43 12.66
CA TRP A 232 -10.30 19.99 12.82
C TRP A 232 -8.99 19.20 12.80
N MET A 233 -8.08 19.50 11.88
CA MET A 233 -6.77 18.86 11.78
C MET A 233 -5.93 19.08 13.05
N LEU A 234 -5.78 20.33 13.48
CA LEU A 234 -4.97 20.68 14.65
C LEU A 234 -5.49 20.09 15.96
N THR A 235 -6.80 19.80 16.02
CA THR A 235 -7.45 19.21 17.19
C THR A 235 -7.73 17.72 17.04
N PHE A 236 -7.37 17.12 15.90
CA PHE A 236 -7.70 15.75 15.52
C PHE A 236 -9.19 15.43 15.70
N GLY A 237 -10.06 16.36 15.27
CA GLY A 237 -11.52 16.26 15.43
C GLY A 237 -12.00 16.22 16.88
N GLY A 238 -11.19 16.75 17.82
CA GLY A 238 -11.49 16.70 19.24
C GLY A 238 -11.25 15.34 19.89
N MET A 239 -10.66 14.37 19.18
CA MET A 239 -10.48 12.99 19.66
C MET A 239 -9.75 12.89 21.01
N PHE A 240 -8.85 13.83 21.30
CA PHE A 240 -8.09 13.85 22.55
C PHE A 240 -8.63 14.84 23.59
N SER A 241 -9.40 15.84 23.16
CA SER A 241 -9.92 16.90 24.04
C SER A 241 -11.36 16.67 24.47
N GLY A 242 -12.09 15.77 23.81
CA GLY A 242 -13.53 15.55 24.01
C GLY A 242 -14.41 16.72 23.57
N LYS A 243 -13.81 17.75 22.95
CA LYS A 243 -14.56 18.92 22.47
C LYS A 243 -15.10 18.64 21.08
N HIS A 244 -16.39 18.94 20.90
CA HIS A 244 -17.04 18.90 19.60
C HIS A 244 -16.37 19.88 18.63
N VAL A 245 -16.02 19.40 17.44
CA VAL A 245 -15.44 20.23 16.36
C VAL A 245 -16.35 20.12 15.14
N PRO A 246 -17.02 21.21 14.72
CA PRO A 246 -17.95 21.18 13.61
C PRO A 246 -17.27 20.71 12.32
N ALA A 247 -17.94 19.85 11.55
CA ALA A 247 -17.45 19.36 10.27
C ALA A 247 -18.53 19.40 9.19
N GLY A 248 -18.11 19.50 7.93
CA GLY A 248 -18.94 19.47 6.73
C GLY A 248 -19.47 18.07 6.40
N PHE A 249 -19.77 17.82 5.12
CA PHE A 249 -20.23 16.50 4.67
C PHE A 249 -19.16 15.42 4.97
N PHE A 250 -17.90 15.75 4.75
CA PHE A 250 -16.74 15.01 5.22
C PHE A 250 -15.93 15.88 6.19
N ASN A 251 -15.34 15.26 7.20
CA ASN A 251 -14.38 15.92 8.08
C ASN A 251 -12.97 15.95 7.47
N MET A 252 -12.04 16.69 8.06
CA MET A 252 -10.69 16.84 7.48
C MET A 252 -9.90 15.51 7.43
N GLY A 253 -10.15 14.57 8.34
CA GLY A 253 -9.57 13.23 8.29
C GLY A 253 -10.06 12.42 7.09
N GLU A 254 -11.35 12.47 6.80
CA GLU A 254 -11.95 11.86 5.60
C GLU A 254 -11.46 12.54 4.32
N LYS A 255 -11.34 13.88 4.31
CA LYS A 255 -10.78 14.63 3.17
C LYS A 255 -9.31 14.28 2.94
N PHE A 256 -8.52 14.12 4.00
CA PHE A 256 -7.13 13.64 3.90
C PHE A 256 -7.07 12.23 3.33
N TRP A 257 -7.93 11.31 3.80
CA TRP A 257 -8.05 9.97 3.21
C TRP A 257 -8.43 10.04 1.73
N PHE A 258 -9.37 10.91 1.34
CA PHE A 258 -9.79 11.10 -0.05
C PHE A 258 -8.62 11.55 -0.94
N TRP A 259 -7.91 12.61 -0.56
CA TRP A 259 -6.86 13.20 -1.38
C TRP A 259 -5.55 12.43 -1.33
N PHE A 260 -5.05 12.11 -0.14
CA PHE A 260 -3.75 11.47 0.01
C PHE A 260 -3.86 9.94 -0.13
N GLY A 261 -4.77 9.30 0.61
CA GLY A 261 -4.92 7.85 0.63
C GLY A 261 -5.47 7.28 -0.68
N MET A 262 -6.70 7.63 -1.01
CA MET A 262 -7.38 7.10 -2.20
C MET A 262 -6.84 7.71 -3.49
N THR A 263 -6.76 9.04 -3.59
CA THR A 263 -6.42 9.69 -4.87
C THR A 263 -4.93 9.59 -5.17
N PHE A 264 -4.07 10.20 -4.34
CA PHE A 264 -2.64 10.24 -4.60
C PHE A 264 -1.99 8.84 -4.53
N LEU A 265 -2.09 8.15 -3.40
CA LEU A 265 -1.48 6.82 -3.27
C LEU A 265 -2.17 5.79 -4.15
N GLY A 266 -3.50 5.78 -4.24
CA GLY A 266 -4.23 4.86 -5.12
C GLY A 266 -3.83 5.01 -6.58
N LEU A 267 -3.79 6.24 -7.13
CA LEU A 267 -3.35 6.46 -8.51
C LEU A 267 -1.86 6.17 -8.70
N LEU A 268 -1.01 6.43 -7.70
CA LEU A 268 0.42 6.10 -7.75
C LEU A 268 0.65 4.57 -7.81
N ILE A 269 -0.11 3.81 -7.02
CA ILE A 269 -0.13 2.34 -7.04
C ILE A 269 -0.64 1.85 -8.39
N SER A 270 -1.75 2.41 -8.90
CA SER A 270 -2.31 2.05 -10.20
C SER A 270 -1.35 2.30 -11.36
N ALA A 271 -0.72 3.48 -11.41
CA ALA A 271 0.22 3.84 -12.46
C ALA A 271 1.46 2.94 -12.44
N SER A 272 2.08 2.74 -11.27
CA SER A 272 3.20 1.83 -11.12
C SER A 272 2.82 0.36 -11.35
N GLY A 273 1.59 -0.04 -11.00
CA GLY A 273 1.04 -1.37 -11.27
C GLY A 273 0.86 -1.64 -12.76
N PHE A 274 0.35 -0.68 -13.52
CA PHE A 274 0.24 -0.81 -14.98
C PHE A 274 1.61 -0.91 -15.67
N VAL A 275 2.64 -0.23 -15.14
CA VAL A 275 4.02 -0.41 -15.59
C VAL A 275 4.51 -1.83 -15.28
N LEU A 276 4.27 -2.33 -14.07
CA LEU A 276 4.68 -3.67 -13.65
C LEU A 276 3.97 -4.79 -14.44
N ASP A 277 2.71 -4.58 -14.82
CA ASP A 277 1.94 -5.50 -15.64
C ASP A 277 2.18 -5.32 -17.15
N MET A 278 2.96 -4.30 -17.54
CA MET A 278 3.29 -3.97 -18.92
C MET A 278 2.07 -3.63 -19.79
N ILE A 279 1.02 -3.07 -19.17
CA ILE A 279 -0.27 -2.75 -19.80
C ILE A 279 -0.54 -1.25 -19.89
N VAL A 280 0.50 -0.41 -19.82
CA VAL A 280 0.31 1.04 -19.84
C VAL A 280 -0.34 1.46 -21.16
N PRO A 281 -1.55 2.06 -21.11
CA PRO A 281 -2.29 2.37 -22.31
C PRO A 281 -1.70 3.61 -23.00
N PHE A 282 -1.71 3.60 -24.33
CA PHE A 282 -1.39 4.76 -25.17
C PHE A 282 0.03 5.35 -24.99
N MET A 283 0.96 4.62 -24.36
CA MET A 283 2.35 5.06 -24.19
C MET A 283 3.31 3.95 -24.60
N GLN A 284 4.35 4.30 -25.38
CA GLN A 284 5.46 3.42 -25.69
C GLN A 284 6.48 3.48 -24.54
N ILE A 285 6.28 2.64 -23.53
CA ILE A 285 7.23 2.52 -22.42
C ILE A 285 8.26 1.45 -22.75
N GLU A 286 9.53 1.78 -22.59
CA GLU A 286 10.60 0.80 -22.56
C GLU A 286 10.59 0.09 -21.20
N TYR A 287 10.16 -1.16 -21.19
CA TYR A 287 10.10 -2.02 -19.99
C TYR A 287 11.48 -2.60 -19.63
N LEU A 288 12.45 -1.70 -19.51
CA LEU A 288 13.80 -2.02 -19.08
C LEU A 288 13.80 -2.42 -17.60
N ARG A 289 14.80 -3.23 -17.22
CA ARG A 289 15.05 -3.64 -15.84
C ARG A 289 14.99 -2.46 -14.83
N GLY A 290 15.60 -1.33 -15.15
CA GLY A 290 15.57 -0.12 -14.31
C GLY A 290 14.16 0.43 -14.11
N THR A 291 13.38 0.53 -15.19
CA THR A 291 11.96 0.94 -15.16
C THR A 291 11.16 0.03 -14.22
N MET A 292 11.31 -1.29 -14.37
CA MET A 292 10.60 -2.27 -13.54
C MET A 292 11.01 -2.22 -12.07
N GLN A 293 12.29 -2.00 -11.79
CA GLN A 293 12.80 -1.85 -10.42
C GLN A 293 12.24 -0.61 -9.72
N ILE A 294 12.23 0.54 -10.42
CA ILE A 294 11.68 1.80 -9.89
C ILE A 294 10.17 1.65 -9.67
N ALA A 295 9.44 1.16 -10.68
CA ALA A 295 8.01 0.91 -10.56
C ALA A 295 7.71 -0.01 -9.37
N ASN A 296 8.51 -1.07 -9.16
CA ASN A 296 8.34 -1.97 -8.02
C ASN A 296 8.56 -1.28 -6.68
N MET A 297 9.59 -0.43 -6.54
CA MET A 297 9.84 0.30 -5.29
C MET A 297 8.73 1.31 -4.99
N ILE A 298 8.27 2.06 -5.99
CA ILE A 298 7.16 3.00 -5.86
C ILE A 298 5.89 2.26 -5.47
N HIS A 299 5.55 1.21 -6.22
CA HIS A 299 4.33 0.43 -6.01
C HIS A 299 4.28 -0.17 -4.61
N SER A 300 5.35 -0.87 -4.19
CA SER A 300 5.39 -1.52 -2.89
C SER A 300 5.37 -0.54 -1.72
N SER A 301 6.09 0.59 -1.82
CA SER A 301 6.11 1.61 -0.77
C SER A 301 4.75 2.29 -0.62
N ALA A 302 4.13 2.70 -1.74
CA ALA A 302 2.81 3.33 -1.73
C ALA A 302 1.72 2.36 -1.27
N ALA A 303 1.76 1.08 -1.70
CA ALA A 303 0.80 0.06 -1.32
C ALA A 303 0.85 -0.25 0.18
N ILE A 304 2.05 -0.35 0.77
CA ILE A 304 2.21 -0.54 2.22
C ILE A 304 1.61 0.64 2.99
N LEU A 305 1.95 1.88 2.59
CA LEU A 305 1.44 3.08 3.26
C LEU A 305 -0.09 3.18 3.15
N MET A 306 -0.64 2.96 1.95
CA MET A 306 -2.09 2.95 1.73
C MET A 306 -2.77 1.85 2.55
N THR A 307 -2.17 0.66 2.65
CA THR A 307 -2.69 -0.44 3.47
C THR A 307 -2.73 -0.07 4.95
N ALA A 308 -1.67 0.53 5.49
CA ALA A 308 -1.63 0.99 6.88
C ALA A 308 -2.73 2.04 7.15
N MET A 309 -2.88 3.02 6.26
CA MET A 309 -3.92 4.04 6.37
C MET A 309 -5.34 3.46 6.21
N ALA A 310 -5.52 2.50 5.28
CA ALA A 310 -6.80 1.82 5.05
C ALA A 310 -7.27 1.07 6.30
N MET A 311 -6.37 0.48 7.09
CA MET A 311 -6.73 -0.13 8.37
C MET A 311 -7.41 0.89 9.30
N GLY A 312 -6.88 2.12 9.38
CA GLY A 312 -7.49 3.21 10.15
C GLY A 312 -8.86 3.64 9.62
N HIS A 313 -8.98 3.79 8.30
CA HIS A 313 -10.25 4.09 7.64
C HIS A 313 -11.32 3.02 7.89
N ILE A 314 -10.97 1.74 7.71
CA ILE A 314 -11.85 0.59 7.97
C ILE A 314 -12.23 0.57 9.45
N TYR A 315 -11.28 0.79 10.36
CA TYR A 315 -11.55 0.81 11.79
C TYR A 315 -12.60 1.86 12.14
N ILE A 316 -12.36 3.13 11.84
CA ILE A 316 -13.28 4.23 12.18
C ILE A 316 -14.62 4.09 11.43
N GLY A 317 -14.60 3.63 10.18
CA GLY A 317 -15.81 3.43 9.38
C GLY A 317 -16.69 2.24 9.82
N THR A 318 -16.16 1.32 10.65
CA THR A 318 -16.87 0.09 11.04
C THR A 318 -17.13 0.00 12.55
N ILE A 319 -16.14 -0.46 13.30
CA ILE A 319 -16.26 -0.78 14.74
C ILE A 319 -15.71 0.33 15.65
N GLY A 320 -14.92 1.25 15.08
CA GLY A 320 -14.25 2.32 15.81
C GLY A 320 -15.15 3.50 16.12
N MET A 321 -16.22 3.73 15.35
CA MET A 321 -17.18 4.80 15.58
C MET A 321 -18.61 4.30 15.40
N GLN A 322 -19.42 4.50 16.43
CA GLN A 322 -20.82 4.07 16.47
C GLN A 322 -21.62 4.72 15.32
N GLY A 323 -22.46 3.95 14.62
CA GLY A 323 -23.35 4.46 13.57
C GLY A 323 -22.71 4.74 12.20
N SER A 324 -21.38 4.82 12.11
CA SER A 324 -20.69 5.15 10.84
C SER A 324 -20.94 4.12 9.73
N ILE A 325 -20.99 2.83 10.08
CA ILE A 325 -21.15 1.74 9.11
C ILE A 325 -22.53 1.76 8.42
N ASP A 326 -23.54 2.33 9.07
CA ASP A 326 -24.91 2.37 8.55
C ASP A 326 -24.99 3.24 7.30
N GLY A 327 -24.19 4.32 7.23
CA GLY A 327 -24.07 5.15 6.05
C GLY A 327 -23.63 4.36 4.80
N MET A 328 -22.72 3.40 4.95
CA MET A 328 -22.25 2.55 3.83
C MET A 328 -23.09 1.29 3.60
N LYS A 329 -23.85 0.83 4.60
CA LYS A 329 -24.74 -0.34 4.45
C LYS A 329 -26.08 0.05 3.84
N THR A 330 -26.75 1.03 4.44
CA THR A 330 -28.12 1.41 4.09
C THR A 330 -28.18 2.70 3.29
N GLY A 331 -27.18 3.58 3.43
CA GLY A 331 -27.18 4.94 2.89
C GLY A 331 -27.68 5.99 3.85
N TYR A 332 -28.13 5.58 5.04
CA TYR A 332 -28.74 6.45 6.02
C TYR A 332 -27.92 6.46 7.32
N VAL A 333 -27.92 7.61 7.99
CA VAL A 333 -27.32 7.79 9.31
C VAL A 333 -28.33 8.44 10.25
N ASP A 334 -28.20 8.19 11.55
CA ASP A 334 -29.07 8.83 12.55
C ASP A 334 -28.81 10.35 12.61
N ALA A 335 -29.85 11.13 12.86
CA ALA A 335 -29.76 12.58 13.00
C ALA A 335 -28.81 13.01 14.13
N THR A 336 -28.80 12.29 15.25
CA THR A 336 -27.86 12.54 16.36
C THR A 336 -26.41 12.36 15.90
N TRP A 337 -26.14 11.29 15.15
CA TRP A 337 -24.81 11.03 14.58
C TRP A 337 -24.40 12.12 13.59
N ALA A 338 -25.32 12.55 12.73
CA ALA A 338 -25.08 13.61 11.76
C ALA A 338 -24.77 14.95 12.44
N LYS A 339 -25.50 15.29 13.50
CA LYS A 339 -25.29 16.50 14.30
C LYS A 339 -23.93 16.48 15.01
N GLU A 340 -23.54 15.34 15.61
CA GLU A 340 -22.30 15.21 16.38
C GLU A 340 -21.04 15.12 15.50
N HIS A 341 -21.08 14.40 14.38
CA HIS A 341 -19.88 14.21 13.56
C HIS A 341 -19.80 15.15 12.36
N HIS A 342 -20.93 15.73 11.96
CA HIS A 342 -21.06 16.47 10.70
C HIS A 342 -22.04 17.65 10.83
N GLU A 343 -21.93 18.40 11.93
CA GLU A 343 -22.86 19.48 12.29
C GLU A 343 -23.15 20.47 11.15
N ILE A 344 -22.11 20.90 10.41
CA ILE A 344 -22.26 21.88 9.33
C ILE A 344 -23.11 21.30 8.20
N TRP A 345 -22.98 19.99 7.93
CA TRP A 345 -23.83 19.30 6.97
C TRP A 345 -25.24 19.07 7.50
N TYR A 346 -25.38 18.63 8.75
CA TYR A 346 -26.68 18.44 9.40
C TYR A 346 -27.52 19.71 9.32
N ASN A 347 -26.95 20.85 9.73
CA ASN A 347 -27.63 22.15 9.70
C ASN A 347 -28.03 22.60 8.28
N LYS A 348 -27.35 22.13 7.23
CA LYS A 348 -27.72 22.40 5.83
C LYS A 348 -28.88 21.54 5.36
N VAL A 349 -29.00 20.31 5.86
CA VAL A 349 -30.09 19.38 5.53
C VAL A 349 -31.35 19.78 6.28
N ASP A 350 -31.24 20.04 7.59
CA ASP A 350 -32.35 20.45 8.46
C ASP A 350 -33.06 21.72 7.94
N LYS A 351 -32.29 22.69 7.45
CA LYS A 351 -32.83 23.91 6.82
C LYS A 351 -33.57 23.68 5.50
N LYS A 352 -33.42 22.51 4.86
CA LYS A 352 -34.01 22.19 3.55
C LYS A 352 -35.29 21.34 3.65
N GLY A 353 -35.67 20.89 4.85
CA GLY A 353 -36.84 20.04 5.08
C GLY A 353 -36.55 18.57 4.84
#